data_AF-A0A0Q5WNN0-F1
#
_entry.id   AF-A0A0Q5WNN0-F1
#
_cell.length_a   1.000
_cell.length_b   1.000
_cell.length_c   1.000
_cell.angle_alpha   90.00
_cell.angle_beta   90.00
_cell.angle_gamma   90.00
#
_symmetry.space_group_name_H-M   'P 1'
#
loop_
_entity.id
_entity.type
_entity.pdbx_description
1 polymer ?
#
loop_
_entity_poly.entity_id
_entity_poly.type
_entity_poly.pdbx_seq_one_letter_code
_entity_poly.pdbx_strand_id
1 'polypeptide(L)'
;MPTRRLMHLHGATSNGERLERRKFQGVSSVHFLKLIEDQGEVGFWTKDFATGATTCSAGIYRMLSAEAGMPIDLLHMIHPEDREQHDLVEAGLMHGHPMDIDFRIIRADGTIRWINHRAEVIFDEHGASMRAIGVLRDVTERRELKRIVDRSWARHQKLLSLIGGVEWGLDLSGRLLFRQAWSKFSGQSVADASGLGWLDRLPPEGRLAAQRHWEEVLDQQTNFDLETSLLCADGTVADIQLIAAPIAELDGTVTEWIGMVRPLSAPVTISADRTTPPLNLTRRQIRAARLLLGWTHEDLATEARISVSSIRRVEEGERAMRSTTYHAISSALLANGIEFGPNDTTSTTITVHHNEA
;
A
#
# COMPACT_ATOMS: atom_id res chain seq x y z
N MET A 1 -10.73 -22.77 -15.13
CA MET A 1 -11.90 -23.44 -15.74
C MET A 1 -12.76 -22.35 -16.35
N PRO A 2 -12.84 -22.22 -17.69
CA PRO A 2 -13.55 -21.12 -18.32
C PRO A 2 -15.05 -21.41 -18.39
N THR A 3 -15.84 -20.41 -18.02
CA THR A 3 -17.29 -20.48 -17.88
C THR A 3 -17.96 -20.60 -19.25
N ARG A 4 -18.52 -21.78 -19.54
CA ARG A 4 -19.29 -22.09 -20.75
C ARG A 4 -20.76 -21.64 -20.58
N ARG A 5 -21.26 -20.85 -21.54
CA ARG A 5 -22.64 -20.64 -22.03
C ARG A 5 -23.77 -20.29 -21.04
N LEU A 6 -24.64 -19.34 -21.48
CA LEU A 6 -26.11 -19.45 -21.30
C LEU A 6 -26.86 -18.44 -22.19
N MET A 7 -27.58 -18.96 -23.20
CA MET A 7 -28.93 -18.58 -23.70
C MET A 7 -29.27 -19.61 -24.81
N HIS A 8 -30.29 -20.46 -24.70
CA HIS A 8 -31.71 -20.15 -24.83
C HIS A 8 -32.61 -21.03 -23.94
N LEU A 9 -33.73 -20.44 -23.50
CA LEU A 9 -34.85 -21.06 -22.77
C LEU A 9 -35.89 -21.69 -23.73
N HIS A 10 -36.38 -22.88 -23.39
CA HIS A 10 -37.78 -23.30 -23.56
C HIS A 10 -38.22 -23.95 -22.23
N GLY A 11 -39.42 -23.59 -21.77
CA GLY A 11 -39.76 -23.56 -20.35
C GLY A 11 -40.27 -24.85 -19.70
N ALA A 12 -40.23 -24.86 -18.37
CA ALA A 12 -41.35 -25.17 -17.46
C ALA A 12 -40.87 -24.99 -15.99
N THR A 13 -41.51 -24.08 -15.25
CA THR A 13 -41.80 -24.03 -13.80
C THR A 13 -40.84 -24.77 -12.84
N SER A 14 -40.20 -24.15 -11.84
CA SER A 14 -40.82 -23.42 -10.71
C SER A 14 -39.74 -22.86 -9.75
N ASN A 15 -40.03 -21.68 -9.19
CA ASN A 15 -39.54 -21.04 -7.95
C ASN A 15 -38.09 -21.24 -7.46
N GLY A 16 -37.32 -20.15 -7.49
CA GLY A 16 -36.12 -19.95 -6.66
C GLY A 16 -35.26 -18.78 -7.12
N GLU A 17 -35.53 -17.59 -6.58
CA GLU A 17 -34.62 -16.43 -6.54
C GLU A 17 -34.26 -15.71 -7.86
N ARG A 18 -35.14 -14.79 -8.28
CA ARG A 18 -34.81 -13.68 -9.19
C ARG A 18 -33.87 -12.69 -8.48
N LEU A 19 -32.57 -12.77 -8.79
CA LEU A 19 -31.69 -11.62 -8.62
C LEU A 19 -31.96 -10.63 -9.78
N GLU A 20 -32.83 -9.66 -9.54
CA GLU A 20 -33.10 -8.59 -10.50
C GLU A 20 -31.81 -7.81 -10.81
N ARG A 21 -31.29 -7.98 -12.02
CA ARG A 21 -30.41 -6.98 -12.65
C ARG A 21 -31.21 -5.68 -12.84
N ARG A 22 -31.25 -4.82 -11.83
CA ARG A 22 -31.66 -3.42 -12.02
C ARG A 22 -30.64 -2.74 -12.92
N LYS A 23 -30.82 -2.85 -14.24
CA LYS A 23 -30.21 -1.92 -15.20
C LYS A 23 -30.67 -0.52 -14.77
N PHE A 24 -29.74 0.43 -14.58
CA PHE A 24 -30.10 1.84 -14.40
C PHE A 24 -31.05 2.24 -15.53
N GLN A 25 -32.33 2.43 -15.23
CA GLN A 25 -33.32 2.82 -16.24
C GLN A 25 -33.01 4.25 -16.69
N GLY A 26 -32.74 4.44 -17.99
CA GLY A 26 -32.63 5.76 -18.61
C GLY A 26 -31.22 6.27 -18.93
N VAL A 27 -30.15 5.59 -18.51
CA VAL A 27 -28.76 6.01 -18.80
C VAL A 27 -28.04 4.92 -19.59
N SER A 28 -27.58 5.25 -20.81
CA SER A 28 -26.84 4.32 -21.65
C SER A 28 -25.40 4.15 -21.17
N SER A 29 -24.77 3.00 -21.45
CA SER A 29 -23.34 2.78 -21.21
C SER A 29 -22.46 3.87 -21.84
N VAL A 30 -22.90 4.44 -22.97
CA VAL A 30 -22.23 5.56 -23.66
C VAL A 30 -22.19 6.82 -22.78
N HIS A 31 -23.24 7.10 -22.02
CA HIS A 31 -23.28 8.28 -21.15
C HIS A 31 -22.33 8.13 -19.96
N PHE A 32 -22.24 6.92 -19.38
CA PHE A 32 -21.27 6.63 -18.32
C PHE A 32 -19.82 6.69 -18.82
N LEU A 33 -19.55 6.17 -20.01
CA LEU A 33 -18.21 6.24 -20.62
C LEU A 33 -17.80 7.69 -20.88
N LYS A 34 -18.71 8.51 -21.42
CA LYS A 34 -18.44 9.94 -21.62
C LYS A 34 -18.07 10.65 -20.32
N LEU A 35 -18.81 10.39 -19.24
CA LEU A 35 -18.55 10.99 -17.94
C LEU A 35 -17.15 10.63 -17.40
N ILE A 36 -16.73 9.37 -17.58
CA ILE A 36 -15.41 8.88 -17.15
C ILE A 36 -14.29 9.46 -18.04
N GLU A 37 -14.53 9.57 -19.34
CA GLU A 37 -13.55 10.12 -20.29
C GLU A 37 -13.39 11.64 -20.22
N ASP A 38 -14.39 12.38 -19.73
CA ASP A 38 -14.37 13.85 -19.72
C ASP A 38 -13.32 14.43 -18.78
N GLN A 39 -12.86 13.67 -17.77
CA GLN A 39 -11.72 14.05 -16.94
C GLN A 39 -10.37 13.82 -17.64
N GLY A 40 -10.33 13.17 -18.82
CA GLY A 40 -9.11 12.96 -19.60
C GLY A 40 -8.12 11.96 -19.00
N GLU A 41 -8.48 11.29 -17.92
CA GLU A 41 -7.65 10.28 -17.23
C GLU A 41 -7.86 8.86 -17.77
N VAL A 42 -8.96 8.63 -18.49
CA VAL A 42 -9.34 7.30 -18.97
C VAL A 42 -9.73 7.38 -20.44
N GLY A 43 -9.28 6.40 -21.21
CA GLY A 43 -9.68 6.22 -22.60
C GLY A 43 -9.83 4.75 -22.96
N PHE A 44 -10.80 4.47 -23.82
CA PHE A 44 -11.11 3.13 -24.29
C PHE A 44 -10.74 2.96 -25.76
N TRP A 45 -10.35 1.76 -26.13
CA TRP A 45 -10.14 1.36 -27.51
C TRP A 45 -10.78 0.00 -27.80
N THR A 46 -11.10 -0.22 -29.06
CA THR A 46 -11.49 -1.53 -29.57
C THR A 46 -10.69 -1.84 -30.84
N LYS A 47 -10.35 -3.10 -31.05
CA LYS A 47 -9.65 -3.57 -32.25
C LYS A 47 -10.42 -4.74 -32.84
N ASP A 48 -10.87 -4.60 -34.08
CA ASP A 48 -11.51 -5.68 -34.82
C ASP A 48 -10.43 -6.50 -35.54
N PHE A 49 -10.34 -7.79 -35.26
CA PHE A 49 -9.26 -8.62 -35.81
C PHE A 49 -9.51 -9.03 -37.27
N ALA A 50 -10.75 -9.03 -37.74
CA ALA A 50 -11.08 -9.37 -39.11
C ALA A 50 -10.69 -8.24 -40.08
N THR A 51 -10.93 -6.99 -39.67
CA THR A 51 -10.65 -5.79 -40.48
C THR A 51 -9.32 -5.13 -40.14
N GLY A 52 -8.75 -5.42 -38.97
CA GLY A 52 -7.60 -4.70 -38.42
C GLY A 52 -7.95 -3.29 -37.90
N ALA A 53 -9.22 -2.89 -37.93
CA ALA A 53 -9.64 -1.55 -37.56
C ALA A 53 -9.57 -1.34 -36.04
N THR A 54 -8.84 -0.30 -35.62
CA THR A 54 -8.80 0.16 -34.23
C THR A 54 -9.66 1.41 -34.08
N THR A 55 -10.57 1.42 -33.12
CA THR A 55 -11.37 2.59 -32.74
C THR A 55 -10.94 3.07 -31.37
N CYS A 56 -10.57 4.33 -31.25
CA CYS A 56 -10.24 4.98 -29.98
C CYS A 56 -11.34 5.97 -29.59
N SER A 57 -11.66 5.99 -28.30
CA SER A 57 -12.57 6.98 -27.70
C SER A 57 -11.93 8.38 -27.59
N ALA A 58 -12.75 9.39 -27.34
CA ALA A 58 -12.29 10.77 -27.15
C ALA A 58 -11.34 10.90 -25.94
N GLY A 59 -11.56 10.10 -24.90
CA GLY A 59 -10.68 10.00 -23.74
C GLY A 59 -9.23 9.67 -24.08
N ILE A 60 -8.98 8.74 -25.04
CA ILE A 60 -7.60 8.40 -25.45
C ILE A 60 -6.90 9.61 -26.06
N TYR A 61 -7.56 10.31 -26.99
CA TYR A 61 -6.94 11.48 -27.64
C TYR A 61 -6.59 12.58 -26.63
N ARG A 62 -7.49 12.86 -25.67
CA ARG A 62 -7.23 13.81 -24.59
C ARG A 62 -6.06 13.37 -23.71
N MET A 63 -6.08 12.12 -23.25
CA MET A 63 -5.06 11.52 -22.39
C MET A 63 -3.68 11.47 -23.07
N LEU A 64 -3.62 11.24 -24.38
CA LEU A 64 -2.37 11.21 -25.14
C LEU A 64 -1.95 12.59 -25.65
N SER A 65 -2.80 13.62 -25.50
CA SER A 65 -2.62 14.93 -26.12
C SER A 65 -2.42 14.83 -27.63
N ALA A 66 -3.19 13.94 -28.27
CA ALA A 66 -3.19 13.67 -29.70
C ALA A 66 -4.39 14.33 -30.39
N GLU A 67 -4.25 14.59 -31.70
CA GLU A 67 -5.35 15.13 -32.50
C GLU A 67 -6.48 14.11 -32.66
N ALA A 68 -7.71 14.53 -32.35
CA ALA A 68 -8.87 13.66 -32.43
C ALA A 68 -9.12 13.18 -33.87
N GLY A 69 -9.30 11.87 -34.04
CA GLY A 69 -9.59 11.24 -35.32
C GLY A 69 -8.36 10.90 -36.17
N MET A 70 -7.15 11.22 -35.71
CA MET A 70 -5.91 10.76 -36.34
C MET A 70 -5.50 9.37 -35.83
N PRO A 71 -4.83 8.53 -36.65
CA PRO A 71 -4.25 7.29 -36.16
C PRO A 71 -3.27 7.55 -35.01
N ILE A 72 -3.42 6.80 -33.91
CA ILE A 72 -2.51 6.86 -32.77
C ILE A 72 -1.46 5.77 -32.93
N ASP A 73 -0.20 6.19 -33.02
CA ASP A 73 0.95 5.29 -32.96
C ASP A 73 1.45 5.19 -31.51
N LEU A 74 0.75 4.36 -30.71
CA LEU A 74 1.05 4.22 -29.29
C LEU A 74 2.49 3.74 -29.07
N LEU A 75 3.00 2.83 -29.90
CA LEU A 75 4.34 2.25 -29.75
C LEU A 75 5.44 3.32 -29.82
N HIS A 76 5.28 4.32 -30.69
CA HIS A 76 6.22 5.44 -30.77
C HIS A 76 6.13 6.40 -29.57
N MET A 77 4.95 6.49 -28.95
CA MET A 77 4.76 7.26 -27.72
C MET A 77 5.30 6.54 -26.49
N ILE A 78 5.36 5.20 -26.48
CA ILE A 78 5.91 4.43 -25.36
C ILE A 78 7.39 4.77 -25.16
N HIS A 79 7.75 5.01 -23.91
CA HIS A 79 9.12 5.27 -23.50
C HIS A 79 10.03 4.11 -23.94
N PRO A 80 11.22 4.37 -24.53
CA PRO A 80 12.04 3.33 -25.15
C PRO A 80 12.34 2.11 -24.27
N GLU A 81 12.54 2.33 -22.97
CA GLU A 81 12.80 1.27 -21.97
C GLU A 81 11.60 0.33 -21.73
N ASP A 82 10.38 0.78 -22.00
CA ASP A 82 9.15 0.03 -21.68
C ASP A 82 8.61 -0.75 -22.90
N ARG A 83 9.18 -0.51 -24.10
CA ARG A 83 8.68 -1.08 -25.37
C ARG A 83 8.77 -2.59 -25.43
N GLU A 84 9.90 -3.16 -25.03
CA GLU A 84 10.11 -4.62 -25.09
C GLU A 84 9.08 -5.37 -24.23
N GLN A 85 8.85 -4.89 -23.00
CA GLN A 85 7.88 -5.48 -22.11
C GLN A 85 6.45 -5.30 -22.63
N HIS A 86 6.13 -4.11 -23.18
CA HIS A 86 4.84 -3.86 -23.78
C HIS A 86 4.55 -4.83 -24.94
N ASP A 87 5.48 -4.97 -25.89
CA ASP A 87 5.32 -5.83 -27.06
C ASP A 87 5.13 -7.30 -26.67
N LEU A 88 5.85 -7.77 -25.66
CA LEU A 88 5.70 -9.12 -25.12
C LEU A 88 4.29 -9.35 -24.56
N VAL A 89 3.75 -8.38 -23.81
CA VAL A 89 2.40 -8.48 -23.22
C VAL A 89 1.31 -8.34 -24.30
N GLU A 90 1.49 -7.45 -25.27
CA GLU A 90 0.57 -7.30 -26.41
C GLU A 90 0.51 -8.57 -27.26
N ALA A 91 1.64 -9.25 -27.48
CA ALA A 91 1.66 -10.55 -28.14
C ALA A 91 0.85 -11.61 -27.37
N GLY A 92 0.86 -11.56 -26.04
CA GLY A 92 0.03 -12.41 -25.18
C GLY A 92 -1.47 -12.17 -25.37
N LEU A 93 -1.88 -10.92 -25.59
CA LEU A 93 -3.28 -10.55 -25.84
C LEU A 93 -3.85 -11.28 -27.06
N MET A 94 -3.09 -11.37 -28.15
CA MET A 94 -3.52 -12.09 -29.37
C MET A 94 -3.84 -13.57 -29.13
N HIS A 95 -3.23 -14.16 -28.10
CA HIS A 95 -3.44 -15.56 -27.69
C HIS A 95 -4.52 -15.71 -26.60
N GLY A 96 -5.22 -14.63 -26.25
CA GLY A 96 -6.30 -14.63 -25.27
C GLY A 96 -5.87 -14.40 -23.83
N HIS A 97 -4.60 -14.05 -23.59
CA HIS A 97 -4.16 -13.66 -22.25
C HIS A 97 -4.58 -12.22 -21.98
N PRO A 98 -5.28 -11.93 -20.87
CA PRO A 98 -5.62 -10.56 -20.53
C PRO A 98 -4.34 -9.76 -20.27
N MET A 99 -4.32 -8.55 -20.81
CA MET A 99 -3.26 -7.57 -20.61
C MET A 99 -3.59 -6.71 -19.39
N ASP A 100 -2.61 -6.50 -18.53
CA ASP A 100 -2.65 -5.54 -17.41
C ASP A 100 -1.20 -5.12 -17.13
N ILE A 101 -0.79 -3.98 -17.68
CA ILE A 101 0.59 -3.50 -17.64
C ILE A 101 0.62 -1.99 -17.39
N ASP A 102 1.61 -1.54 -16.64
CA ASP A 102 1.93 -0.12 -16.49
C ASP A 102 3.17 0.20 -17.33
N PHE A 103 3.10 1.28 -18.12
CA PHE A 103 4.24 1.77 -18.90
C PHE A 103 4.24 3.30 -18.99
N ARG A 104 5.38 3.87 -19.35
CA ARG A 104 5.52 5.31 -19.59
C ARG A 104 5.24 5.64 -21.04
N ILE A 105 4.56 6.75 -21.25
CA ILE A 105 4.47 7.43 -22.55
C ILE A 105 5.19 8.77 -22.50
N ILE A 106 5.67 9.22 -23.65
CA ILE A 106 6.20 10.55 -23.90
C ILE A 106 5.18 11.26 -24.80
N ARG A 107 4.54 12.31 -24.28
CA ARG A 107 3.60 13.15 -25.04
C ARG A 107 4.36 14.07 -26.02
N ALA A 108 3.63 14.68 -26.95
CA ALA A 108 4.20 15.61 -27.93
C ALA A 108 4.91 16.83 -27.31
N ASP A 109 4.50 17.24 -26.11
CA ASP A 109 5.13 18.30 -25.32
C ASP A 109 6.38 17.85 -24.55
N GLY A 110 6.78 16.57 -24.68
CA GLY A 110 7.90 15.97 -23.99
C GLY A 110 7.60 15.50 -22.57
N THR A 111 6.37 15.68 -22.07
CA THR A 111 6.01 15.23 -20.72
C THR A 111 5.89 13.70 -20.66
N ILE A 112 6.38 13.12 -19.56
CA ILE A 112 6.27 11.69 -19.29
C ILE A 112 5.02 11.43 -18.46
N ARG A 113 4.22 10.45 -18.87
CA ARG A 113 3.03 9.98 -18.14
C ARG A 113 3.08 8.48 -17.93
N TRP A 114 2.62 8.03 -16.78
CA TRP A 114 2.41 6.61 -16.49
C TRP A 114 1.00 6.20 -16.90
N ILE A 115 0.90 5.18 -17.73
CA ILE A 115 -0.35 4.63 -18.24
C ILE A 115 -0.49 3.20 -17.74
N ASN A 116 -1.62 2.89 -17.10
CA ASN A 116 -2.07 1.52 -16.92
C ASN A 116 -2.92 1.12 -18.12
N HIS A 117 -2.57 -0.01 -18.73
CA HIS A 117 -3.26 -0.56 -19.90
C HIS A 117 -3.81 -1.94 -19.56
N ARG A 118 -5.13 -2.03 -19.53
CA ARG A 118 -5.85 -3.29 -19.38
C ARG A 118 -6.62 -3.62 -20.65
N ALA A 119 -6.49 -4.86 -21.15
CA ALA A 119 -7.21 -5.30 -22.33
C ALA A 119 -7.56 -6.79 -22.30
N GLU A 120 -8.60 -7.16 -23.01
CA GLU A 120 -9.06 -8.54 -23.17
C GLU A 120 -9.55 -8.83 -24.60
N VAL A 121 -9.52 -10.10 -24.98
CA VAL A 121 -10.02 -10.58 -26.28
C VAL A 121 -11.39 -11.23 -26.13
N ILE A 122 -12.29 -10.83 -27.02
CA ILE A 122 -13.59 -11.41 -27.26
C ILE A 122 -13.46 -12.42 -28.39
N PHE A 123 -13.85 -13.66 -28.12
CA PHE A 123 -13.82 -14.77 -29.06
C PHE A 123 -15.20 -14.99 -29.70
N ASP A 124 -15.21 -15.54 -30.92
CA ASP A 124 -16.42 -16.02 -31.57
C ASP A 124 -16.88 -17.39 -31.03
N GLU A 125 -17.97 -17.93 -31.59
CA GLU A 125 -18.52 -19.23 -31.20
C GLU A 125 -17.59 -20.42 -31.49
N HIS A 126 -16.61 -20.24 -32.37
CA HIS A 126 -15.62 -21.23 -32.77
C HIS A 126 -14.30 -21.09 -32.00
N GLY A 127 -14.18 -20.10 -31.10
CA GLY A 127 -12.99 -19.83 -30.31
C GLY A 127 -11.91 -19.04 -31.05
N ALA A 128 -12.23 -18.44 -32.20
CA ALA A 128 -11.32 -17.54 -32.89
C ALA A 128 -11.41 -16.11 -32.32
N SER A 129 -10.28 -15.41 -32.25
CA SER A 129 -10.20 -14.04 -31.77
C SER A 129 -10.99 -13.10 -32.69
N MET A 130 -12.12 -12.56 -32.21
CA MET A 130 -13.00 -11.70 -33.01
C MET A 130 -12.66 -10.22 -32.80
N ARG A 131 -12.49 -9.80 -31.54
CA ARG A 131 -12.28 -8.40 -31.17
C ARG A 131 -11.44 -8.29 -29.91
N ALA A 132 -10.62 -7.27 -29.78
CA ALA A 132 -10.05 -6.86 -28.51
C ALA A 132 -10.71 -5.57 -28.02
N ILE A 133 -10.85 -5.44 -26.70
CA ILE A 133 -11.29 -4.22 -26.04
C ILE A 133 -10.28 -3.88 -24.96
N GLY A 134 -10.02 -2.59 -24.74
CA GLY A 134 -9.09 -2.16 -23.72
C GLY A 134 -9.38 -0.78 -23.18
N VAL A 135 -8.76 -0.52 -22.04
CA VAL A 135 -8.78 0.75 -21.33
C VAL A 135 -7.35 1.17 -21.03
N LEU A 136 -7.06 2.44 -21.27
CA LEU A 136 -5.88 3.14 -20.82
C LEU A 136 -6.29 4.09 -19.69
N ARG A 137 -5.49 4.13 -18.62
CA ARG A 137 -5.68 5.04 -17.50
C ARG A 137 -4.39 5.78 -17.20
N ASP A 138 -4.41 7.10 -17.17
CA ASP A 138 -3.32 7.91 -16.64
C ASP A 138 -3.26 7.71 -15.11
N VAL A 139 -2.17 7.14 -14.64
CA VAL A 139 -1.92 6.89 -13.21
C VAL A 139 -0.76 7.75 -12.69
N THR A 140 -0.35 8.77 -13.45
CA THR A 140 0.80 9.63 -13.13
C THR A 140 0.62 10.34 -11.80
N GLU A 141 -0.51 11.03 -11.60
CA GLU A 141 -0.78 11.78 -10.37
C GLU A 141 -0.81 10.86 -9.15
N ARG A 142 -1.52 9.73 -9.26
CA ARG A 142 -1.57 8.73 -8.19
C ARG A 142 -0.18 8.22 -7.81
N ARG A 143 0.66 7.91 -8.80
CA ARG A 143 2.04 7.44 -8.57
C ARG A 143 2.91 8.53 -7.95
N GLU A 144 2.78 9.77 -8.42
CA GLU A 144 3.55 10.90 -7.91
C GLU A 144 3.16 11.27 -6.47
N LEU A 145 1.87 11.30 -6.16
CA LEU A 145 1.38 11.49 -4.79
C LEU A 145 1.92 10.41 -3.85
N LYS A 146 1.84 9.13 -4.27
CA LYS A 146 2.43 8.03 -3.50
C LYS A 146 3.93 8.25 -3.29
N ARG A 147 4.67 8.62 -4.34
CA ARG A 147 6.11 8.89 -4.27
C ARG A 147 6.45 10.05 -3.32
N ILE A 148 5.61 11.08 -3.25
CA ILE A 148 5.77 12.22 -2.32
C ILE A 148 5.58 11.77 -0.87
N VAL A 149 4.55 10.96 -0.62
CA VAL A 149 4.27 10.38 0.71
C VAL A 149 5.42 9.47 1.12
N ASP A 150 5.81 8.52 0.25
CA ASP A 150 6.89 7.56 0.51
C ASP A 150 8.21 8.28 0.80
N ARG A 151 8.57 9.30 0.01
CA ARG A 151 9.79 10.10 0.24
C ARG A 151 9.73 10.88 1.56
N SER A 152 8.58 11.44 1.90
CA SER A 152 8.42 12.19 3.15
C SER A 152 8.52 11.28 4.35
N TRP A 153 7.92 10.09 4.25
CA TRP A 153 8.04 9.04 5.25
C TRP A 153 9.49 8.56 5.43
N ALA A 154 10.20 8.28 4.33
CA ALA A 154 11.60 7.85 4.38
C ALA A 154 12.50 8.91 5.05
N ARG A 155 12.28 10.20 4.76
CA ARG A 155 12.99 11.30 5.43
C ARG A 155 12.68 11.33 6.92
N HIS A 156 11.41 11.20 7.31
CA HIS A 156 10.98 11.17 8.70
C HIS A 156 11.66 10.03 9.47
N GLN A 157 11.57 8.79 8.97
CA GLN A 157 12.20 7.63 9.58
C GLN A 157 13.72 7.80 9.70
N LYS A 158 14.38 8.37 8.69
CA LYS A 158 15.82 8.64 8.75
C LYS A 158 16.17 9.65 9.84
N LEU A 159 15.44 10.75 9.94
CA LEU A 159 15.63 11.74 11.00
C LEU A 159 15.44 11.12 12.40
N LEU A 160 14.37 10.35 12.60
CA LEU A 160 14.12 9.63 13.86
C LEU A 160 15.27 8.68 14.21
N SER A 161 15.77 7.91 13.23
CA SER A 161 16.88 6.98 13.45
C SER A 161 18.18 7.69 13.87
N LEU A 162 18.44 8.89 13.35
CA LEU A 162 19.67 9.65 13.64
C LEU A 162 19.67 10.20 15.07
N ILE A 163 18.50 10.61 15.55
CA ILE A 163 18.33 11.14 16.92
C ILE A 163 18.03 10.04 17.94
N GLY A 164 17.92 8.77 17.51
CA GLY A 164 17.51 7.66 18.38
C GLY A 164 16.10 7.86 18.97
N GLY A 165 15.26 8.58 18.24
CA GLY A 165 13.94 9.01 18.70
C GLY A 165 12.91 7.90 18.60
N VAL A 166 12.11 7.77 19.65
CA VAL A 166 10.99 6.85 19.80
C VAL A 166 9.72 7.69 19.73
N GLU A 167 9.03 7.64 18.60
CA GLU A 167 7.82 8.43 18.35
C GLU A 167 6.58 7.78 18.98
N TRP A 168 5.65 8.62 19.42
CA TRP A 168 4.34 8.25 19.92
C TRP A 168 3.28 9.27 19.50
N GLY A 169 2.04 8.82 19.35
CA GLY A 169 0.88 9.66 19.05
C GLY A 169 -0.30 9.35 19.96
N LEU A 170 -1.03 10.37 20.39
CA LEU A 170 -2.24 10.26 21.22
C LEU A 170 -3.41 11.01 20.56
N ASP A 171 -4.62 10.47 20.70
CA ASP A 171 -5.84 11.24 20.43
C ASP A 171 -6.15 12.20 21.60
N LEU A 172 -7.16 13.06 21.45
CA LEU A 172 -7.61 13.99 22.49
C LEU A 172 -8.10 13.31 23.78
N SER A 173 -8.46 12.02 23.72
CA SER A 173 -8.85 11.25 24.91
C SER A 173 -7.66 10.64 25.65
N GLY A 174 -6.43 10.87 25.15
CA GLY A 174 -5.21 10.28 25.68
C GLY A 174 -5.01 8.82 25.25
N ARG A 175 -5.75 8.34 24.25
CA ARG A 175 -5.57 7.00 23.69
C ARG A 175 -4.40 6.99 22.72
N LEU A 176 -3.58 5.97 22.82
CA LEU A 176 -2.46 5.76 21.91
C LEU A 176 -2.93 5.45 20.49
N LEU A 177 -2.56 6.32 19.54
CA LEU A 177 -2.81 6.16 18.10
C LEU A 177 -1.73 5.25 17.47
N PHE A 178 -0.47 5.55 17.77
CA PHE A 178 0.67 4.77 17.32
C PHE A 178 1.86 4.96 18.28
N ARG A 179 2.77 4.00 18.30
CA ARG A 179 4.01 4.06 19.11
C ARG A 179 5.06 3.16 18.50
N GLN A 180 6.21 3.73 18.16
CA GLN A 180 7.32 2.97 17.61
C GLN A 180 8.33 2.71 18.73
N ALA A 181 8.74 1.46 18.95
CA ALA A 181 9.88 1.07 19.81
C ALA A 181 9.85 1.41 21.33
N TRP A 182 8.80 2.04 21.90
CA TRP A 182 8.75 2.34 23.35
C TRP A 182 8.91 1.08 24.22
N SER A 183 8.19 0.01 23.91
CA SER A 183 8.27 -1.23 24.69
C SER A 183 9.66 -1.87 24.63
N LYS A 184 10.38 -1.69 23.51
CA LYS A 184 11.77 -2.14 23.37
C LYS A 184 12.71 -1.30 24.26
N PHE A 185 12.44 0.00 24.39
CA PHE A 185 13.25 0.94 25.17
C PHE A 185 12.98 0.85 26.68
N SER A 186 11.71 0.93 27.10
CA SER A 186 11.30 1.00 28.51
C SER A 186 11.00 -0.38 29.13
N GLY A 187 10.74 -1.40 28.30
CA GLY A 187 10.28 -2.71 28.77
C GLY A 187 8.82 -2.74 29.24
N GLN A 188 8.08 -1.63 29.14
CA GLN A 188 6.65 -1.61 29.47
C GLN A 188 5.80 -2.19 28.35
N SER A 189 4.74 -2.90 28.73
CA SER A 189 3.67 -3.22 27.78
C SER A 189 2.90 -1.96 27.40
N VAL A 190 2.16 -2.02 26.28
CA VAL A 190 1.30 -0.91 25.83
C VAL A 190 0.21 -0.59 26.86
N ALA A 191 -0.34 -1.63 27.50
CA ALA A 191 -1.38 -1.45 28.52
C ALA A 191 -0.83 -0.70 29.74
N ASP A 192 0.37 -1.06 30.19
CA ASP A 192 0.99 -0.44 31.37
C ASP A 192 1.40 1.01 31.11
N ALA A 193 1.79 1.35 29.87
CA ALA A 193 2.26 2.69 29.53
C ALA A 193 1.13 3.68 29.16
N SER A 194 -0.11 3.21 29.10
CA SER A 194 -1.28 4.01 28.68
C SER A 194 -1.69 5.03 29.75
N GLY A 195 -2.28 6.16 29.34
CA GLY A 195 -2.66 7.25 30.24
C GLY A 195 -1.44 7.85 30.94
N LEU A 196 -1.40 7.75 32.27
CA LEU A 196 -0.27 8.23 33.09
C LEU A 196 0.77 7.13 33.41
N GLY A 197 0.58 5.89 32.94
CA GLY A 197 1.45 4.77 33.31
C GLY A 197 2.88 4.83 32.75
N TRP A 198 3.16 5.72 31.80
CA TRP A 198 4.54 6.01 31.37
C TRP A 198 5.39 6.67 32.48
N LEU A 199 4.75 7.35 33.44
CA LEU A 199 5.43 7.96 34.59
C LEU A 199 6.11 6.92 35.50
N ASP A 200 5.66 5.66 35.47
CA ASP A 200 6.23 4.60 36.30
C ASP A 200 7.69 4.28 35.95
N ARG A 201 8.15 4.68 34.77
CA ARG A 201 9.54 4.55 34.32
C ARG A 201 10.40 5.77 34.61
N LEU A 202 9.82 6.85 35.12
CA LEU A 202 10.57 7.98 35.66
C LEU A 202 10.97 7.74 37.12
N PRO A 203 12.05 8.38 37.60
CA PRO A 203 12.40 8.41 39.02
C PRO A 203 11.22 8.92 39.88
N PRO A 204 10.92 8.29 41.04
CA PRO A 204 9.77 8.63 41.88
C PRO A 204 9.65 10.13 42.21
N GLU A 205 10.79 10.78 42.44
CA GLU A 205 10.90 12.21 42.74
C GLU A 205 10.43 13.13 41.60
N GLY A 206 10.54 12.69 40.34
CA GLY A 206 10.18 13.48 39.16
C GLY A 206 8.75 13.29 38.67
N ARG A 207 8.06 12.22 39.09
CA ARG A 207 6.74 11.81 38.54
C ARG A 207 5.66 12.88 38.72
N LEU A 208 5.56 13.44 39.92
CA LEU A 208 4.51 14.42 40.21
C LEU A 208 4.72 15.73 39.44
N ALA A 209 5.98 16.16 39.27
CA ALA A 209 6.32 17.33 38.49
C ALA A 209 6.02 17.11 36.99
N ALA A 210 6.42 15.95 36.46
CA ALA A 210 6.15 15.57 35.07
C ALA A 210 4.64 15.45 34.79
N GLN A 211 3.87 14.88 35.72
CA GLN A 211 2.41 14.79 35.60
C GLN A 211 1.77 16.18 35.53
N ARG A 212 2.11 17.09 36.45
CA ARG A 212 1.55 18.45 36.45
C ARG A 212 1.90 19.21 35.20
N HIS A 213 3.15 19.11 34.75
CA HIS A 213 3.57 19.77 33.52
C HIS A 213 2.80 19.23 32.31
N TRP A 214 2.57 17.91 32.25
CA TRP A 214 1.76 17.29 31.19
C TRP A 214 0.30 17.76 31.24
N GLU A 215 -0.32 17.81 32.43
CA GLU A 215 -1.68 18.32 32.61
C GLU A 215 -1.82 19.79 32.19
N GLU A 216 -0.84 20.63 32.55
CA GLU A 216 -0.78 22.04 32.14
C GLU A 216 -0.66 22.19 30.61
N VAL A 217 0.17 21.36 29.97
CA VAL A 217 0.33 21.37 28.51
C VAL A 217 -0.95 20.93 27.81
N LEU A 218 -1.65 19.92 28.32
CA LEU A 218 -2.94 19.48 27.78
C LEU A 218 -4.02 20.58 27.87
N ASP A 219 -4.07 21.32 28.98
CA ASP A 219 -5.02 22.42 29.19
C ASP A 219 -4.72 23.62 28.29
N GLN A 220 -3.44 23.99 28.18
CA GLN A 220 -3.00 25.16 27.42
C GLN A 220 -2.78 24.89 25.92
N GLN A 221 -2.76 23.62 25.50
CA GLN A 221 -2.44 23.19 24.13
C GLN A 221 -1.10 23.75 23.65
N THR A 222 -0.08 23.67 24.51
CA THR A 222 1.29 24.13 24.22
C THR A 222 2.23 22.96 23.96
N ASN A 223 3.52 23.22 23.74
CA ASN A 223 4.51 22.15 23.58
C ASN A 223 4.95 21.63 24.95
N PHE A 224 5.12 20.32 25.06
CA PHE A 224 5.75 19.65 26.19
C PHE A 224 7.24 19.46 25.91
N ASP A 225 8.09 19.77 26.89
CA ASP A 225 9.52 19.49 26.84
C ASP A 225 10.04 19.19 28.26
N LEU A 226 10.56 17.98 28.44
CA LEU A 226 11.08 17.51 29.73
C LEU A 226 12.35 16.69 29.53
N GLU A 227 13.45 17.18 30.09
CA GLU A 227 14.67 16.41 30.29
C GLU A 227 14.60 15.66 31.63
N THR A 228 14.77 14.35 31.60
CA THR A 228 14.70 13.48 32.78
C THR A 228 15.45 12.18 32.54
N SER A 229 15.69 11.41 33.59
CA SER A 229 16.18 10.05 33.45
C SER A 229 15.02 9.05 33.29
N LEU A 230 15.26 7.95 32.57
CA LEU A 230 14.34 6.84 32.35
C LEU A 230 14.96 5.52 32.79
N LEU A 231 14.19 4.71 33.52
CA LEU A 231 14.55 3.33 33.81
C LEU A 231 14.25 2.43 32.59
N CYS A 232 15.31 1.96 31.93
CA CYS A 232 15.24 1.13 30.73
C CYS A 232 14.83 -0.32 31.05
N ALA A 233 14.49 -1.09 30.02
CA ALA A 233 14.08 -2.49 30.14
C ALA A 233 15.14 -3.39 30.81
N ASP A 234 16.42 -3.10 30.57
CA ASP A 234 17.58 -3.82 31.10
C ASP A 234 17.98 -3.40 32.53
N GLY A 235 17.23 -2.48 33.15
CA GLY A 235 17.49 -1.94 34.47
C GLY A 235 18.51 -0.80 34.50
N THR A 236 19.05 -0.38 33.35
CA THR A 236 19.91 0.81 33.26
C THR A 236 19.08 2.09 33.34
N VAL A 237 19.74 3.19 33.69
CA VAL A 237 19.14 4.53 33.72
C VAL A 237 19.73 5.32 32.56
N ALA A 238 18.88 5.85 31.69
CA ALA A 238 19.27 6.65 30.54
C ALA A 238 18.70 8.07 30.65
N ASP A 239 19.52 9.07 30.37
CA ASP A 239 19.07 10.45 30.28
C ASP A 239 18.37 10.67 28.94
N ILE A 240 17.13 11.16 29.02
CA ILE A 240 16.23 11.31 27.89
C ILE A 240 15.61 12.70 27.85
N GLN A 241 15.17 13.10 26.66
CA GLN A 241 14.24 14.19 26.46
C GLN A 241 12.90 13.62 26.00
N LEU A 242 11.83 14.05 26.66
CA LEU A 242 10.46 13.83 26.30
C LEU A 242 9.92 15.12 25.70
N ILE A 243 9.56 15.09 24.42
CA ILE A 243 8.96 16.24 23.74
C ILE A 243 7.59 15.86 23.20
N ALA A 244 6.64 16.79 23.22
CA ALA A 244 5.36 16.64 22.56
C ALA A 244 4.84 17.97 22.01
N ALA A 245 4.04 17.90 20.96
CA ALA A 245 3.35 19.04 20.38
C ALA A 245 1.93 18.65 19.96
N PRO A 246 0.96 19.59 20.05
CA PRO A 246 -0.36 19.38 19.50
C PRO A 246 -0.32 19.51 17.98
N ILE A 247 -1.05 18.66 17.28
CA ILE A 247 -1.34 18.79 15.86
C ILE A 247 -2.75 19.35 15.75
N ALA A 248 -2.86 20.47 15.04
CA ALA A 248 -4.11 21.15 14.79
C ALA A 248 -4.45 21.15 13.30
N GLU A 249 -5.74 21.12 13.01
CA GLU A 249 -6.28 21.37 11.68
C GLU A 249 -6.08 22.83 11.26
N LEU A 250 -6.35 23.12 9.98
CA LEU A 250 -6.23 24.48 9.44
C LEU A 250 -7.11 25.51 10.16
N ASP A 251 -8.17 25.09 10.84
CA ASP A 251 -9.07 25.95 11.61
C ASP A 251 -8.61 26.19 13.06
N GLY A 252 -7.46 25.60 13.46
CA GLY A 252 -6.90 25.72 14.80
C GLY A 252 -7.41 24.70 15.81
N THR A 253 -8.30 23.78 15.41
CA THR A 253 -8.77 22.70 16.27
C THR A 253 -7.68 21.66 16.45
N VAL A 254 -7.21 21.44 17.68
CA VAL A 254 -6.28 20.34 18.00
C VAL A 254 -7.01 19.01 17.79
N THR A 255 -6.40 18.08 17.04
CA THR A 255 -6.96 16.76 16.73
C THR A 255 -6.17 15.63 17.36
N GLU A 256 -4.86 15.80 17.51
CA GLU A 256 -3.96 14.79 18.06
C GLU A 256 -2.74 15.42 18.75
N TRP A 257 -2.04 14.61 19.51
CA TRP A 257 -0.75 14.95 20.10
C TRP A 257 0.31 14.03 19.51
N ILE A 258 1.40 14.61 19.04
CA ILE A 258 2.60 13.89 18.61
C ILE A 258 3.70 14.13 19.61
N GLY A 259 4.49 13.11 19.91
CA GLY A 259 5.64 13.27 20.77
C GLY A 259 6.71 12.24 20.52
N MET A 260 7.84 12.47 21.16
CA MET A 260 9.03 11.67 21.01
C MET A 260 9.76 11.53 22.32
N VAL A 261 10.39 10.38 22.50
CA VAL A 261 11.38 10.13 23.53
C VAL A 261 12.72 9.93 22.83
N ARG A 262 13.73 10.74 23.17
CA ARG A 262 15.08 10.60 22.61
C ARG A 262 16.14 10.57 23.71
N PRO A 263 17.25 9.85 23.54
CA PRO A 263 18.38 9.95 24.45
C PRO A 263 19.08 11.33 24.35
N LEU A 264 19.62 11.83 25.46
CA LEU A 264 20.41 13.08 25.52
C LEU A 264 21.91 12.83 25.29
N SER A 265 22.42 11.67 25.70
CA SER A 265 23.77 11.19 25.37
C SER A 265 23.75 10.42 24.05
N ALA A 266 24.94 10.25 23.42
CA ALA A 266 25.12 9.64 22.09
C ALA A 266 24.15 8.45 21.88
N PRO A 267 23.54 8.32 20.68
CA PRO A 267 22.37 7.47 20.48
C PRO A 267 22.63 6.13 21.12
N VAL A 268 21.84 5.81 22.15
CA VAL A 268 21.82 4.44 22.69
C VAL A 268 21.50 3.59 21.48
N THR A 269 22.47 2.82 21.01
CA THR A 269 22.24 1.81 19.99
C THR A 269 21.26 0.85 20.63
N ILE A 270 19.97 1.10 20.43
CA ILE A 270 18.94 0.09 20.60
C ILE A 270 19.38 -0.95 19.59
N SER A 271 20.08 -1.97 20.07
CA SER A 271 20.45 -3.13 19.28
C SER A 271 19.14 -3.54 18.62
N ALA A 272 19.06 -3.35 17.31
CA ALA A 272 17.98 -3.89 16.51
C ALA A 272 18.21 -5.40 16.51
N ASP A 273 17.94 -6.02 17.67
CA ASP A 273 17.88 -7.45 17.78
C ASP A 273 16.67 -7.83 16.94
N ARG A 274 16.98 -8.28 15.72
CA ARG A 274 16.03 -8.74 14.72
C ARG A 274 15.34 -9.93 15.33
N THR A 275 14.25 -9.66 16.06
CA THR A 275 13.42 -10.67 16.69
C THR A 275 13.16 -11.78 15.68
N THR A 276 13.46 -13.01 16.12
CA THR A 276 13.34 -14.23 15.34
C THR A 276 11.96 -14.28 14.68
N PRO A 277 11.86 -14.54 13.36
CA PRO A 277 10.59 -14.53 12.66
C PRO A 277 9.57 -15.48 13.32
N PRO A 278 8.30 -15.07 13.45
CA PRO A 278 7.26 -15.98 13.95
C PRO A 278 7.25 -17.23 13.06
N LEU A 279 7.24 -18.41 13.67
CA LEU A 279 7.47 -19.69 12.99
C LEU A 279 6.28 -20.21 12.16
N ASN A 280 5.12 -19.53 12.15
CA ASN A 280 3.88 -20.03 11.51
C ASN A 280 2.97 -18.95 10.89
N LEU A 281 3.43 -18.29 9.84
CA LEU A 281 2.70 -17.33 9.01
C LEU A 281 1.85 -18.11 8.01
N THR A 282 0.58 -17.76 7.97
CA THR A 282 -0.37 -18.30 7.00
C THR A 282 -0.14 -17.69 5.62
N ARG A 283 -0.57 -18.39 4.56
CA ARG A 283 -0.57 -17.87 3.18
C ARG A 283 -1.26 -16.51 3.04
N ARG A 284 -2.31 -16.26 3.85
CA ARG A 284 -3.06 -15.00 3.86
C ARG A 284 -2.22 -13.87 4.44
N GLN A 285 -1.45 -14.14 5.50
CA GLN A 285 -0.56 -13.15 6.12
C GLN A 285 0.60 -12.78 5.19
N ILE A 286 1.21 -13.76 4.51
CA ILE A 286 2.29 -13.49 3.54
C ILE A 286 1.76 -12.63 2.38
N ARG A 287 0.59 -12.99 1.84
CA ARG A 287 -0.04 -12.22 0.76
C ARG A 287 -0.43 -10.82 1.22
N ALA A 288 -0.99 -10.67 2.41
CA ALA A 288 -1.36 -9.37 2.97
C ALA A 288 -0.12 -8.49 3.19
N ALA A 289 0.93 -9.03 3.81
CA ALA A 289 2.20 -8.32 4.03
C ALA A 289 2.83 -7.85 2.71
N ARG A 290 2.89 -8.72 1.70
CA ARG A 290 3.40 -8.37 0.37
C ARG A 290 2.58 -7.24 -0.27
N LEU A 291 1.25 -7.32 -0.19
CA LEU A 291 0.36 -6.29 -0.75
C LEU A 291 0.48 -4.96 0.00
N LEU A 292 0.72 -4.99 1.32
CA LEU A 292 0.93 -3.77 2.10
C LEU A 292 2.25 -3.07 1.76
N LEU A 293 3.29 -3.82 1.37
CA LEU A 293 4.53 -3.25 0.81
C LEU A 293 4.38 -2.79 -0.64
N GLY A 294 3.22 -3.01 -1.27
CA GLY A 294 3.03 -2.77 -2.70
C GLY A 294 3.85 -3.69 -3.61
N TRP A 295 4.39 -4.78 -3.05
CA TRP A 295 5.28 -5.70 -3.76
C TRP A 295 4.53 -6.65 -4.70
N THR A 296 5.10 -6.87 -5.87
CA THR A 296 4.76 -7.96 -6.78
C THR A 296 5.32 -9.29 -6.25
N HIS A 297 4.96 -10.39 -6.91
CA HIS A 297 5.57 -11.69 -6.60
C HIS A 297 7.07 -11.72 -6.92
N GLU A 298 7.53 -10.88 -7.86
CA GLU A 298 8.93 -10.74 -8.25
C GLU A 298 9.73 -9.97 -7.21
N ASP A 299 9.15 -8.93 -6.62
CA ASP A 299 9.80 -8.16 -5.55
C ASP A 299 10.04 -9.03 -4.32
N LEU A 300 9.01 -9.76 -3.86
CA LEU A 300 9.15 -10.66 -2.72
C LEU A 300 10.11 -11.83 -3.01
N ALA A 301 10.12 -12.35 -4.24
CA ALA A 301 11.04 -13.41 -4.65
C ALA A 301 12.50 -12.93 -4.64
N THR A 302 12.74 -11.71 -5.13
CA THR A 302 14.04 -11.06 -5.17
C THR A 302 14.57 -10.84 -3.76
N GLU A 303 13.75 -10.25 -2.90
CA GLU A 303 14.14 -9.96 -1.51
C GLU A 303 14.37 -11.23 -0.69
N ALA A 304 13.49 -12.24 -0.85
CA ALA A 304 13.62 -13.52 -0.17
C ALA A 304 14.64 -14.47 -0.83
N ARG A 305 15.27 -14.08 -1.94
CA ARG A 305 16.24 -14.88 -2.72
C ARG A 305 15.73 -16.29 -3.07
N ILE A 306 14.47 -16.37 -3.49
CA ILE A 306 13.82 -17.61 -3.92
C ILE A 306 13.08 -17.39 -5.24
N SER A 307 12.66 -18.47 -5.90
CA SER A 307 11.97 -18.33 -7.19
C SER A 307 10.56 -17.73 -7.05
N VAL A 308 10.14 -16.93 -8.03
CA VAL A 308 8.75 -16.41 -8.15
C VAL A 308 7.72 -17.55 -8.11
N SER A 309 8.06 -18.71 -8.70
CA SER A 309 7.25 -19.92 -8.65
C SER A 309 7.07 -20.47 -7.22
N SER A 310 8.05 -20.26 -6.34
CA SER A 310 7.96 -20.63 -4.92
C SER A 310 7.03 -19.68 -4.17
N ILE A 311 7.07 -18.37 -4.45
CA ILE A 311 6.13 -17.39 -3.86
C ILE A 311 4.70 -17.68 -4.31
N ARG A 312 4.46 -17.86 -5.62
CA ARG A 312 3.11 -18.20 -6.13
C ARG A 312 2.57 -19.47 -5.49
N ARG A 313 3.38 -20.54 -5.42
CA ARG A 313 2.99 -21.77 -4.73
C ARG A 313 2.65 -21.58 -3.25
N VAL A 314 3.34 -20.67 -2.55
CA VAL A 314 3.10 -20.35 -1.14
C VAL A 314 1.77 -19.62 -0.96
N GLU A 315 1.41 -18.73 -1.88
CA GLU A 315 0.14 -17.99 -1.81
C GLU A 315 -1.07 -18.76 -2.37
N GLU A 316 -0.84 -19.65 -3.34
CA GLU A 316 -1.88 -20.34 -4.12
C GLU A 316 -2.12 -21.81 -3.72
N GLY A 317 -1.21 -22.47 -3.00
CA GLY A 317 -1.19 -23.94 -2.83
C GLY A 317 -1.64 -24.53 -1.47
N GLU A 318 -1.99 -25.84 -1.49
CA GLU A 318 -2.50 -26.65 -0.36
C GLU A 318 -1.44 -27.56 0.34
N ARG A 319 -0.17 -27.56 -0.08
CA ARG A 319 0.87 -28.44 0.52
C ARG A 319 1.68 -27.77 1.63
N ALA A 320 2.11 -28.58 2.61
CA ALA A 320 3.00 -28.19 3.69
C ALA A 320 4.30 -27.56 3.16
N MET A 321 4.65 -26.40 3.72
CA MET A 321 5.80 -25.59 3.34
C MET A 321 7.11 -26.21 3.82
N ARG A 322 8.21 -26.06 3.08
CA ARG A 322 9.54 -26.32 3.62
C ARG A 322 9.91 -25.18 4.59
N SER A 323 10.33 -25.52 5.81
CA SER A 323 10.74 -24.55 6.84
C SER A 323 11.77 -23.53 6.33
N THR A 324 12.65 -23.92 5.41
CA THR A 324 13.66 -23.01 4.83
C THR A 324 13.06 -21.91 3.95
N THR A 325 12.08 -22.22 3.11
CA THR A 325 11.37 -21.23 2.26
C THR A 325 10.57 -20.27 3.14
N TYR A 326 9.98 -20.79 4.20
CA TYR A 326 9.24 -20.02 5.18
C TYR A 326 10.12 -18.98 5.89
N HIS A 327 11.29 -19.41 6.37
CA HIS A 327 12.25 -18.51 7.02
C HIS A 327 12.73 -17.40 6.08
N ALA A 328 13.00 -17.72 4.82
CA ALA A 328 13.45 -16.74 3.83
C ALA A 328 12.39 -15.63 3.59
N ILE A 329 11.12 -16.02 3.42
CA ILE A 329 10.02 -15.06 3.24
C ILE A 329 9.81 -14.21 4.49
N SER A 330 9.74 -14.84 5.67
CA SER A 330 9.50 -14.13 6.92
C SER A 330 10.63 -13.14 7.25
N SER A 331 11.89 -13.56 7.00
CA SER A 331 13.07 -12.71 7.15
C SER A 331 13.04 -11.52 6.19
N ALA A 332 12.64 -11.71 4.92
CA ALA A 332 12.52 -10.64 3.94
C ALA A 332 11.45 -9.61 4.33
N LEU A 333 10.28 -10.08 4.78
CA LEU A 333 9.19 -9.21 5.21
C LEU A 333 9.57 -8.41 6.46
N LEU A 334 10.18 -9.05 7.46
CA LEU A 334 10.66 -8.36 8.68
C LEU A 334 11.77 -7.34 8.39
N ALA A 335 12.71 -7.67 7.50
CA ALA A 335 13.77 -6.75 7.11
C ALA A 335 13.21 -5.46 6.47
N ASN A 336 12.06 -5.57 5.80
CA ASN A 336 11.34 -4.48 5.16
C ASN A 336 10.18 -3.97 6.03
N GLY A 337 10.31 -4.20 7.34
CA GLY A 337 9.51 -3.61 8.41
C GLY A 337 8.08 -4.12 8.53
N ILE A 338 7.77 -5.30 7.98
CA ILE A 338 6.55 -6.01 8.35
C ILE A 338 6.73 -6.64 9.73
N GLU A 339 5.99 -6.16 10.72
CA GLU A 339 5.82 -6.81 12.01
C GLU A 339 4.46 -7.53 12.07
N PHE A 340 4.47 -8.78 12.55
CA PHE A 340 3.27 -9.57 12.78
C PHE A 340 2.96 -9.60 14.28
N GLY A 341 1.77 -9.15 14.66
CA GLY A 341 1.29 -9.18 16.04
C GLY A 341 1.03 -10.60 16.56
N PRO A 342 0.84 -10.77 17.88
CA PRO A 342 0.56 -12.06 18.48
C PRO A 342 -0.66 -12.71 17.82
N ASN A 343 -0.52 -14.00 17.52
CA ASN A 343 -1.48 -14.77 16.74
C ASN A 343 -2.64 -15.19 17.65
N ASP A 344 -3.58 -14.28 17.90
CA ASP A 344 -4.82 -14.65 18.58
C ASP A 344 -5.77 -15.30 17.57
N THR A 345 -6.50 -16.32 18.01
CA THR A 345 -7.14 -17.34 17.14
C THR A 345 -8.19 -16.81 16.13
N THR A 346 -8.49 -15.51 16.16
CA THR A 346 -9.48 -14.83 15.31
C THR A 346 -8.97 -13.60 14.56
N SER A 347 -7.82 -13.01 14.91
CA SER A 347 -7.27 -11.85 14.19
C SER A 347 -5.77 -11.68 14.39
N THR A 348 -5.03 -11.43 13.31
CA THR A 348 -3.61 -11.06 13.36
C THR A 348 -3.44 -9.64 12.86
N THR A 349 -2.83 -8.78 13.67
CA THR A 349 -2.41 -7.43 13.26
C THR A 349 -1.14 -7.53 12.42
N ILE A 350 -1.14 -6.95 11.22
CA ILE A 350 0.05 -6.81 10.38
C ILE A 350 0.38 -5.32 10.34
N THR A 351 1.52 -4.95 10.89
CA THR A 351 1.99 -3.57 10.92
C THR A 351 3.13 -3.41 9.93
N VAL A 352 3.09 -2.37 9.09
CA VAL A 352 4.13 -2.10 8.10
C VAL A 352 4.88 -0.85 8.50
N HIS A 353 6.10 -1.04 8.96
CA HIS A 353 7.09 0.02 9.13
C HIS A 353 7.81 0.15 7.80
N HIS A 354 7.57 1.21 7.01
CA HIS A 354 8.30 1.36 5.75
C HIS A 354 9.75 1.75 6.09
N ASN A 355 10.63 0.75 6.09
CA ASN A 355 12.08 0.91 6.04
C ASN A 355 12.45 0.96 4.56
N GLU A 356 13.09 2.04 4.10
CA GLU A 356 13.86 1.95 2.86
C GLU A 356 15.28 2.49 3.06
N ALA A 357 16.19 1.71 2.49
CA ALA A 357 17.64 1.85 2.43
C ALA A 357 18.08 2.90 1.41
#